data_AF-A0A923G9E5-F1
#
_entry.id   AF-A0A923G9E5-F1
#
_cell.length_a   1.000
_cell.length_b   1.000
_cell.length_c   1.000
_cell.angle_alpha   90.00
_cell.angle_beta   90.00
_cell.angle_gamma   90.00
#
_symmetry.space_group_name_H-M   'P 1'
#
loop_
_entity.id
_entity.type
_entity.pdbx_description
1 polymer ?
#
loop_
_entity_poly.entity_id
_entity_poly.type
_entity_poly.pdbx_seq_one_letter_code
_entity_poly.pdbx_strand_id
1 'polypeptide(L)' 'MLKIVPDPPLSPETAHSLEDLLIQISERLFCALSITHQNALTQVTSTARGMSMATMHEIEAARGLVELALSKLQIKH' A
#
# COMPACT_ATOMS: atom_id res chain seq x y z
N MET A 1 46.01 24.29 -2.88
CA MET A 1 44.66 24.83 -2.60
C MET A 1 43.66 23.69 -2.70
N LEU A 2 43.31 23.08 -1.56
CA LEU A 2 42.30 22.02 -1.52
C LEU A 2 40.93 22.72 -1.45
N LYS A 3 40.21 22.79 -2.57
CA LYS A 3 38.79 23.16 -2.53
C LYS A 3 38.10 22.08 -1.70
N ILE A 4 37.59 22.45 -0.52
CA ILE A 4 36.69 21.60 0.24
C ILE A 4 35.45 21.45 -0.65
N VAL A 5 35.39 20.33 -1.36
CA VAL A 5 34.18 19.92 -2.07
C VAL A 5 33.25 19.42 -0.97
N PRO A 6 32.04 19.98 -0.82
CA PRO A 6 31.06 19.40 0.08
C PRO A 6 30.86 17.95 -0.32
N ASP A 7 30.94 17.02 0.64
CA ASP A 7 30.60 15.63 0.35
C ASP A 7 29.23 15.59 -0.34
N PRO A 8 29.07 14.78 -1.40
CA PRO A 8 27.80 14.71 -2.12
C PRO A 8 26.69 14.41 -1.11
N PRO A 9 25.54 15.09 -1.20
CA PRO A 9 24.43 14.80 -0.31
C PRO A 9 24.17 13.30 -0.41
N LEU A 10 24.24 12.61 0.73
CA LEU A 10 23.81 11.22 0.86
C LEU A 10 22.50 11.10 0.11
N SER A 11 22.54 10.38 -1.00
CA SER A 11 21.47 10.37 -1.98
C SER A 11 20.14 10.10 -1.28
N PRO A 12 19.12 10.97 -1.38
CA PRO A 12 17.80 10.77 -0.75
C PRO A 12 16.97 9.66 -1.44
N GLU A 13 17.62 8.76 -2.19
CA GLU A 13 16.99 7.78 -3.07
C GLU A 13 16.43 6.55 -2.35
N THR A 14 16.49 6.40 -1.02
CA THR A 14 16.06 5.11 -0.42
C THR A 14 15.46 5.16 0.98
N ALA A 15 15.05 6.33 1.47
CA ALA A 15 14.21 6.40 2.67
C ALA A 15 12.85 6.95 2.25
N HIS A 16 12.02 6.12 1.60
CA HIS A 16 10.60 6.42 1.51
C HIS A 16 10.10 6.63 2.94
N SER A 17 9.44 7.76 3.21
CA SER A 17 8.82 7.96 4.51
C SER A 17 7.86 6.80 4.77
N LEU A 18 7.68 6.40 6.03
CA LEU A 18 6.68 5.40 6.38
C LEU A 18 5.30 5.80 5.84
N GLU A 19 5.01 7.10 5.80
CA GLU A 19 3.79 7.65 5.20
C GLU A 19 3.70 7.35 3.68
N ASP A 20 4.76 7.61 2.92
CA ASP A 20 4.81 7.31 1.47
C ASP A 20 4.64 5.81 1.19
N LEU A 21 5.22 4.96 2.04
CA LEU A 21 5.05 3.51 1.94
C LEU A 21 3.61 3.10 2.22
N LEU A 22 2.96 3.68 3.23
CA LEU A 22 1.56 3.40 3.54
C LEU A 22 0.62 3.87 2.42
N ILE A 23 0.89 5.02 1.79
CA ILE A 23 0.15 5.48 0.61
C ILE A 23 0.30 4.49 -0.54
N GLN A 24 1.53 4.07 -0.86
CA GLN A 24 1.79 3.06 -1.89
C GLN A 24 1.12 1.71 -1.59
N ILE A 25 1.08 1.29 -0.32
CA ILE A 25 0.37 0.07 0.10
C ILE A 25 -1.13 0.24 -0.17
N SER A 26 -1.72 1.39 0.17
CA SER A 26 -3.14 1.67 -0.08
C SER A 26 -3.50 1.57 -1.57
N GLU A 27 -2.67 2.14 -2.45
CA GLU A 27 -2.84 2.06 -3.91
C GLU A 27 -2.76 0.61 -4.41
N ARG A 28 -1.79 -0.17 -3.91
CA ARG A 28 -1.66 -1.59 -4.27
C ARG A 28 -2.84 -2.42 -3.80
N LEU A 29 -3.36 -2.16 -2.61
CA LEU A 29 -4.57 -2.81 -2.10
C LEU A 29 -5.79 -2.47 -2.93
N PHE A 30 -5.93 -1.23 -3.40
CA PHE A 30 -6.99 -0.84 -4.32
C PHE A 30 -6.91 -1.60 -5.66
N CYS A 31 -5.70 -1.73 -6.23
CA CYS A 31 -5.48 -2.54 -7.42
C CYS A 31 -5.82 -4.02 -7.18
N ALA A 32 -5.39 -4.59 -6.05
CA ALA A 32 -5.70 -5.97 -5.69
C ALA A 32 -7.21 -6.20 -5.54
N LEU A 33 -7.94 -5.27 -4.91
CA LEU A 33 -9.39 -5.32 -4.79
C LEU A 33 -10.06 -5.32 -6.17
N SER A 34 -9.64 -4.41 -7.05
CA SER A 34 -10.16 -4.28 -8.41
C SER A 34 -9.97 -5.57 -9.23
N ILE A 35 -8.77 -6.16 -9.15
CA ILE A 35 -8.45 -7.44 -9.82
C ILE A 35 -9.32 -8.57 -9.25
N THR A 36 -9.45 -8.63 -7.92
CA THR A 36 -10.25 -9.68 -7.24
C THR A 36 -11.72 -9.57 -7.60
N HIS A 37 -12.27 -8.35 -7.63
CA HIS A 37 -13.65 -8.10 -8.04
C HIS A 37 -13.88 -8.54 -9.49
N GLN A 38 -12.98 -8.17 -10.40
CA GLN A 38 -13.09 -8.58 -11.81
C GLN A 38 -12.97 -10.10 -11.98
N ASN A 39 -12.11 -10.76 -11.20
CA ASN A 39 -11.96 -12.21 -11.20
C ASN A 39 -13.20 -12.92 -10.63
N ALA A 40 -13.80 -12.38 -9.57
CA ALA A 40 -15.02 -12.94 -8.97
C ALA A 40 -16.16 -13.04 -9.99
N LEU A 41 -16.26 -12.07 -10.92
CA LEU A 41 -17.25 -12.06 -11.99
C LEU A 41 -17.05 -13.16 -13.04
N THR A 42 -15.82 -13.65 -13.22
CA THR A 42 -15.50 -14.71 -14.21
C THR A 42 -15.56 -16.12 -13.61
N GLN A 43 -15.71 -16.24 -12.29
CA GLN A 43 -15.73 -17.53 -11.60
C GLN A 43 -17.07 -18.25 -11.72
N VAL A 44 -17.01 -19.46 -12.27
CA VAL A 44 -18.20 -20.29 -12.53
C VAL A 44 -18.70 -20.96 -11.25
N THR A 45 -17.80 -21.37 -10.34
CA THR A 45 -18.14 -22.15 -9.14
C THR A 45 -18.47 -21.28 -7.93
N SER A 46 -19.37 -21.77 -7.06
CA SER A 46 -19.77 -21.09 -5.83
C SER A 46 -18.62 -20.99 -4.82
N THR A 47 -17.79 -22.03 -4.69
CA THR A 47 -16.61 -22.03 -3.81
C THR A 47 -15.59 -20.99 -4.24
N ALA A 48 -15.27 -20.89 -5.54
CA ALA A 48 -14.34 -19.87 -6.03
C ALA A 48 -14.87 -18.47 -5.74
N ARG A 49 -16.16 -18.21 -6.02
CA ARG A 49 -16.80 -16.93 -5.70
C ARG A 49 -16.73 -16.60 -4.21
N GLY A 50 -16.97 -17.58 -3.34
CA GLY A 50 -16.81 -17.44 -1.89
C GLY A 50 -15.38 -17.06 -1.48
N MET A 51 -14.37 -17.70 -2.08
CA MET A 51 -12.96 -17.35 -1.85
C MET A 51 -12.63 -15.92 -2.33
N SER A 52 -13.18 -15.50 -3.47
CA SER A 52 -13.00 -14.12 -3.96
C SER A 52 -13.65 -13.10 -3.02
N MET A 53 -14.85 -13.38 -2.52
CA MET A 53 -15.50 -12.51 -1.52
C MET A 53 -14.70 -12.42 -0.22
N ALA A 54 -14.20 -13.54 0.29
CA ALA A 54 -13.33 -13.55 1.46
C ALA A 54 -12.04 -12.75 1.21
N THR A 55 -11.44 -12.90 0.01
CA THR A 55 -10.25 -12.13 -0.38
C THR A 55 -10.54 -10.63 -0.44
N MET A 56 -11.67 -10.21 -1.00
CA MET A 56 -12.08 -8.80 -1.01
C MET A 56 -12.23 -8.25 0.41
N HIS A 57 -12.86 -9.00 1.32
CA HIS A 57 -13.01 -8.62 2.72
C HIS A 57 -11.66 -8.44 3.43
N GLU A 58 -10.71 -9.36 3.25
CA GLU A 58 -9.37 -9.24 3.83
C GLU A 58 -8.59 -8.03 3.27
N ILE A 59 -8.75 -7.73 1.98
CA ILE A 59 -8.13 -6.54 1.37
C ILE A 59 -8.71 -5.25 1.97
N GLU A 60 -10.03 -5.19 2.18
CA GLU A 60 -10.67 -4.04 2.84
C GLU A 60 -10.22 -3.87 4.29
N ALA A 61 -10.13 -4.96 5.05
CA ALA A 61 -9.61 -4.93 6.42
C ALA A 61 -8.16 -4.40 6.45
N ALA A 62 -7.31 -4.83 5.52
CA ALA A 62 -5.95 -4.32 5.38
C ALA A 62 -5.92 -2.81 5.06
N ARG A 63 -6.83 -2.32 4.19
CA ARG A 63 -6.95 -0.88 3.92
C ARG A 63 -7.32 -0.10 5.17
N GLY A 64 -8.25 -0.61 5.99
CA GLY A 64 -8.60 0.01 7.27
C GLY A 64 -7.41 0.11 8.24
N LEU A 65 -6.55 -0.90 8.28
CA LEU A 65 -5.31 -0.85 9.08
C LEU A 65 -4.32 0.20 8.56
N VAL A 66 -4.21 0.38 7.25
CA VAL A 66 -3.38 1.42 6.62
C VAL A 66 -3.92 2.81 6.95
N GLU A 67 -5.23 3.02 6.83
CA GLU A 67 -5.88 4.29 7.20
C GLU A 67 -5.66 4.62 8.69
N LEU A 68 -5.79 3.63 9.57
CA LEU A 68 -5.48 3.79 10.98
C LEU A 68 -4.00 4.15 11.20
N ALA A 69 -3.07 3.47 10.52
CA ALA A 69 -1.65 3.77 10.61
C ALA A 69 -1.33 5.21 10.16
N LEU A 70 -1.90 5.65 9.03
CA LEU A 70 -1.76 7.02 8.52
C LEU A 70 -2.31 8.06 9.51
N SER A 71 -3.48 7.81 10.10
CA SER A 71 -4.07 8.74 11.08
C SER A 71 -3.16 8.95 12.30
N LYS A 72 -2.46 7.89 12.75
CA LYS A 72 -1.51 7.97 13.87
C LYS A 72 -0.22 8.70 13.52
N LEU A 73 0.19 8.70 12.26
CA LEU A 73 1.35 9.47 11.78
C LEU A 73 1.02 10.95 11.65
N GLN A 74 -0.18 11.29 11.17
CA GLN A 74 -0.63 12.67 11.02
C GLN A 74 -0.80 13.41 12.35
N ILE A 75 -1.12 12.70 13.45
CA ILE A 75 -1.24 13.29 14.79
C ILE A 75 0.14 13.73 15.36
N LYS A 76 1.25 13.28 14.77
CA LYS A 76 2.61 13.46 15.32
C LYS A 76 3.39 14.63 14.73
N HIS A 77 2.79 15.43 13.85
CA HIS A 77 3.38 16.64 13.23
C HIS A 77 2.70 17.91 13.72
#